data_AF-A0A836V3F3-F1
#
_entry.id   AF-A0A836V3F3-F1
#
_cell.length_a   1.000
_cell.length_b   1.000
_cell.length_c   1.000
_cell.angle_alpha   90.00
_cell.angle_beta   90.00
_cell.angle_gamma   90.00
#
_symmetry.space_group_name_H-M   'P 1'
#
loop_
_entity.id
_entity.type
_entity.pdbx_description
1 polymer ?
#
loop_
_entity_poly.entity_id
_entity_poly.type
_entity_poly.pdbx_seq_one_letter_code
_entity_poly.pdbx_strand_id
1 'polypeptide(L)'
;MAYVEPIIDKNHIKKASRFIKDNFDGAYHLIWKLGTETGLRITDLCELEYSNFDYDNRTVKIAENKGTRANKARAKLKVLEQVKNELIALFSSDTNEMMKVFITKPKDIYSLIPDTLKPLIDVRIKDAEDKAPVKYRVAKIGLPTITKIQARQRKYSKIDNGQLFSRSTLSSNRARNIAGVISRQACYKVFSQLTEFMATLGTKVKIACHSLRKIFARHLYVSSGNNIGLLMKVLGHSSEQMSLKYIGINQDEELEAIDNMLNYMNA
;
A
#
# COMPACT_ATOMS: atom_id res chain seq x y z
N MET A 1 11.68 -2.30 -11.79
CA MET A 1 10.49 -1.43 -11.90
C MET A 1 11.01 -0.04 -12.21
N ALA A 2 10.62 0.59 -13.32
CA ALA A 2 11.15 1.91 -13.67
C ALA A 2 10.85 2.93 -12.56
N TYR A 3 11.82 3.79 -12.25
CA TYR A 3 11.64 4.89 -11.30
C TYR A 3 10.52 5.82 -11.82
N VAL A 4 9.61 6.22 -10.93
CA VAL A 4 8.49 7.13 -11.24
C VAL A 4 8.50 8.28 -10.25
N GLU A 5 8.09 9.46 -10.68
CA GLU A 5 8.13 10.68 -9.85
C GLU A 5 6.72 11.18 -9.51
N PRO A 6 6.56 11.96 -8.43
CA PRO A 6 5.31 12.64 -8.16
C PRO A 6 5.07 13.78 -9.16
N ILE A 7 3.79 14.06 -9.43
CA ILE A 7 3.40 15.34 -10.04
C ILE A 7 3.44 16.41 -8.95
N ILE A 8 4.32 17.39 -9.10
CA ILE A 8 4.52 18.48 -8.14
C ILE A 8 3.43 19.55 -8.31
N ASP A 9 3.19 20.00 -9.54
CA ASP A 9 2.20 21.05 -9.81
C ASP A 9 0.74 20.57 -9.59
N LYS A 10 0.03 21.29 -8.72
CA LYS A 10 -1.39 21.06 -8.41
C LYS A 10 -2.29 21.23 -9.65
N ASN A 11 -1.95 22.12 -10.58
CA ASN A 11 -2.71 22.30 -11.82
C ASN A 11 -2.54 21.10 -12.74
N HIS A 12 -1.33 20.54 -12.83
CA HIS A 12 -1.10 19.30 -13.56
C HIS A 12 -1.86 18.10 -12.97
N ILE A 13 -1.98 17.99 -11.64
CA ILE A 13 -2.82 16.96 -11.00
C ILE A 13 -4.28 17.12 -11.41
N LYS A 14 -4.81 18.36 -11.43
CA LYS A 14 -6.19 18.64 -11.87
C LYS A 14 -6.40 18.25 -13.34
N LYS A 15 -5.45 18.62 -14.22
CA LYS A 15 -5.47 18.26 -15.65
C LYS A 15 -5.41 16.74 -15.85
N ALA A 16 -4.53 16.03 -15.15
CA ALA A 16 -4.43 14.57 -15.20
C ALA A 16 -5.71 13.89 -14.70
N SER A 17 -6.30 14.41 -13.62
CA SER A 17 -7.60 13.91 -13.12
C SER A 17 -8.72 14.08 -14.14
N ARG A 18 -8.75 15.22 -14.85
CA ARG A 18 -9.71 15.49 -15.92
C ARG A 18 -9.48 14.59 -17.13
N PHE A 19 -8.24 14.42 -17.57
CA PHE A 19 -7.89 13.48 -18.63
C PHE A 19 -8.41 12.07 -18.35
N ILE A 20 -8.22 11.56 -17.12
CA ILE A 20 -8.73 10.23 -16.77
C ILE A 20 -10.26 10.19 -16.83
N LYS A 21 -10.92 11.23 -16.29
CA LYS A 21 -12.39 11.33 -16.27
C LYS A 21 -12.99 11.32 -17.67
N ASP A 22 -12.35 12.00 -18.61
CA ASP A 22 -12.90 12.25 -19.95
C ASP A 22 -12.61 11.08 -20.91
N ASN A 23 -11.57 10.27 -20.65
CA ASN A 23 -11.10 9.22 -21.57
C ASN A 23 -11.31 7.78 -21.06
N PHE A 24 -11.62 7.57 -19.78
CA PHE A 24 -11.73 6.22 -19.20
C PHE A 24 -12.97 6.04 -18.34
N ASP A 25 -13.25 4.77 -18.00
CA ASP A 25 -14.33 4.42 -17.09
C ASP A 25 -14.20 5.18 -15.75
N GLY A 26 -15.33 5.67 -15.24
CA GLY A 26 -15.38 6.44 -13.99
C GLY A 26 -14.80 5.70 -12.78
N ALA A 27 -14.69 4.36 -12.81
CA ALA A 27 -13.96 3.59 -11.81
C ALA A 27 -12.48 4.00 -11.71
N TYR A 28 -11.79 4.17 -12.84
CA TYR A 28 -10.38 4.59 -12.85
C TYR A 28 -10.21 6.04 -12.36
N HIS A 29 -11.18 6.92 -12.67
CA HIS A 29 -11.19 8.27 -12.10
C HIS A 29 -11.32 8.26 -10.59
N LEU A 30 -12.17 7.37 -10.05
CA LEU A 30 -12.35 7.22 -8.61
C LEU A 30 -11.10 6.62 -7.93
N ILE A 31 -10.44 5.63 -8.56
CA ILE A 31 -9.16 5.09 -8.08
C ILE A 31 -8.10 6.20 -8.04
N TRP A 32 -8.01 7.03 -9.09
CA TRP A 32 -7.09 8.17 -9.12
C TRP A 32 -7.30 9.09 -7.92
N LYS A 33 -8.54 9.53 -7.70
CA LYS A 33 -8.88 10.41 -6.57
C LYS A 33 -8.52 9.80 -5.23
N LEU A 34 -8.98 8.58 -4.97
CA LEU A 34 -8.68 7.88 -3.73
C LEU A 34 -7.17 7.69 -3.53
N GLY A 35 -6.42 7.33 -4.57
CA GLY A 35 -4.98 7.15 -4.44
C GLY A 35 -4.24 8.45 -4.15
N THR A 36 -4.65 9.57 -4.74
CA THR A 36 -4.06 10.89 -4.46
C THR A 36 -4.49 11.49 -3.12
N GLU A 37 -5.65 11.10 -2.58
CA GLU A 37 -6.17 11.60 -1.30
C GLU A 37 -5.73 10.76 -0.09
N THR A 38 -5.58 9.45 -0.26
CA THR A 38 -5.33 8.52 0.86
C THR A 38 -3.89 7.99 0.89
N GLY A 39 -3.19 8.05 -0.24
CA GLY A 39 -1.89 7.42 -0.42
C GLY A 39 -1.91 5.91 -0.18
N LEU A 40 -3.03 5.22 -0.31
CA LEU A 40 -3.09 3.75 -0.25
C LEU A 40 -2.34 3.13 -1.44
N ARG A 41 -1.90 1.87 -1.31
CA ARG A 41 -1.26 1.17 -2.44
C ARG A 41 -2.35 0.79 -3.44
N ILE A 42 -1.97 0.71 -4.72
CA ILE A 42 -2.92 0.37 -5.78
C ILE A 42 -3.62 -0.98 -5.57
N THR A 43 -2.92 -1.97 -5.01
CA THR A 43 -3.51 -3.27 -4.67
C THR A 43 -4.62 -3.11 -3.63
N ASP A 44 -4.30 -2.39 -2.55
CA ASP A 44 -5.23 -2.14 -1.46
C ASP A 44 -6.42 -1.29 -1.95
N LEU A 45 -6.21 -0.33 -2.87
CA LEU A 45 -7.27 0.46 -3.50
C LEU A 45 -8.21 -0.39 -4.33
N CYS A 46 -7.69 -1.29 -5.16
CA CYS A 46 -8.49 -2.17 -6.01
C CYS A 46 -9.37 -3.12 -5.19
N GLU A 47 -8.93 -3.50 -4.00
CA GLU A 47 -9.59 -4.45 -3.09
C GLU A 47 -10.56 -3.78 -2.11
N LEU A 48 -10.78 -2.46 -2.21
CA LEU A 48 -11.69 -1.74 -1.31
C LEU A 48 -13.14 -2.23 -1.42
N GLU A 49 -13.75 -2.40 -0.26
CA GLU A 49 -15.18 -2.70 -0.09
C GLU A 49 -15.92 -1.50 0.50
N TYR A 50 -17.23 -1.38 0.26
CA TYR A 50 -18.03 -0.30 0.86
C TYR A 50 -18.05 -0.38 2.39
N SER A 51 -17.91 -1.58 2.96
CA SER A 51 -17.80 -1.83 4.40
C SER A 51 -16.56 -1.19 5.04
N ASN A 52 -15.54 -0.83 4.25
CA ASN A 52 -14.32 -0.21 4.75
C ASN A 52 -14.48 1.29 5.03
N PHE A 53 -15.59 1.90 4.62
CA PHE A 53 -15.81 3.34 4.71
C PHE A 53 -16.70 3.69 5.91
N ASP A 54 -16.23 4.67 6.67
CA ASP A 54 -17.03 5.42 7.64
C ASP A 54 -17.36 6.76 6.99
N TYR A 55 -18.62 6.88 6.54
CA TYR A 55 -19.09 8.02 5.77
C TYR A 55 -19.22 9.30 6.61
N ASP A 56 -19.54 9.16 7.89
CA ASP A 56 -19.72 10.28 8.81
C ASP A 56 -18.37 10.91 9.15
N ASN A 57 -17.38 10.07 9.44
CA ASN A 57 -16.02 10.52 9.72
C ASN A 57 -15.19 10.77 8.45
N ARG A 58 -15.74 10.46 7.27
CA ARG A 58 -15.06 10.53 5.96
C ARG A 58 -13.73 9.79 5.98
N THR A 59 -13.73 8.58 6.51
CA THR A 59 -12.53 7.76 6.64
C THR A 59 -12.69 6.41 5.94
N VAL A 60 -11.57 5.87 5.48
CA VAL A 60 -11.46 4.48 5.05
C VAL A 60 -10.48 3.75 5.95
N LYS A 61 -10.85 2.55 6.40
CA LYS A 61 -10.02 1.68 7.23
C LYS A 61 -9.72 0.39 6.48
N ILE A 62 -8.44 0.11 6.26
CA ILE A 62 -7.99 -1.13 5.60
C ILE A 62 -6.97 -1.89 6.45
N ALA A 63 -6.92 -3.20 6.27
CA ALA A 63 -5.82 -4.01 6.79
C ALA A 63 -4.58 -3.85 5.88
N GLU A 64 -3.43 -3.48 6.44
CA GLU A 64 -2.18 -3.38 5.68
C GLU A 64 -1.63 -4.77 5.35
N ASN A 65 -1.74 -5.17 4.08
CA ASN A 65 -1.23 -6.45 3.58
C ASN A 65 0.21 -6.76 4.02
N LYS A 66 1.15 -5.81 3.87
CA LYS A 66 2.57 -6.01 4.24
C LYS A 66 2.80 -6.04 5.75
N GLY A 67 2.08 -5.20 6.50
CA GLY A 67 2.20 -5.13 7.96
C GLY A 67 1.66 -6.38 8.64
N THR A 68 0.48 -6.84 8.21
CA THR A 68 -0.14 -8.08 8.69
C THR A 68 0.73 -9.29 8.36
N ARG A 69 1.29 -9.38 7.15
CA ARG A 69 2.26 -10.45 6.80
C ARG A 69 3.50 -10.44 7.69
N ALA A 70 4.04 -9.26 8.02
CA ALA A 70 5.16 -9.16 8.95
C ALA A 70 4.79 -9.64 10.36
N ASN A 71 3.58 -9.35 10.83
CA ASN A 71 3.09 -9.84 12.13
C ASN A 71 2.90 -11.35 12.13
N LYS A 72 2.32 -11.93 11.06
CA LYS A 72 2.23 -13.39 10.88
C LYS A 72 3.61 -14.05 10.88
N ALA A 73 4.57 -13.49 10.15
CA ALA A 73 5.95 -14.00 10.13
C ALA A 73 6.62 -13.98 11.53
N ARG A 74 6.38 -12.94 12.33
CA ARG A 74 6.87 -12.89 13.71
C ARG A 74 6.17 -13.92 14.61
N ALA A 75 4.86 -14.10 14.46
CA ALA A 75 4.11 -15.11 15.21
C ALA A 75 4.63 -16.52 14.92
N LYS A 76 4.84 -16.85 13.63
CA LYS A 76 5.49 -18.09 13.21
C LYS A 76 6.88 -18.26 13.82
N LEU A 77 7.72 -17.23 13.77
CA LEU A 77 9.07 -17.29 14.34
C LEU A 77 9.05 -17.61 15.83
N LYS A 78 8.11 -17.02 16.59
CA LYS A 78 7.93 -17.30 18.02
C LYS A 78 7.55 -18.76 18.29
N VAL A 79 6.69 -19.36 17.45
CA VAL A 79 6.36 -20.79 17.55
C VAL A 79 7.61 -21.63 17.28
N LEU A 80 8.40 -21.29 16.26
CA LEU A 80 9.63 -22.02 15.95
C LEU A 80 10.70 -21.88 17.06
N GLU A 81 10.76 -20.75 17.76
CA GLU A 81 11.60 -20.59 18.96
C GLU A 81 11.18 -21.53 20.08
N GLN A 82 9.87 -21.68 20.32
CA GLN A 82 9.35 -22.64 21.30
C GLN A 82 9.68 -24.09 20.90
N VAL A 83 9.41 -24.44 19.65
CA VAL A 83 9.70 -25.77 19.11
C VAL A 83 11.20 -26.09 19.18
N LYS A 84 12.07 -25.11 18.92
CA LYS A 84 13.52 -25.29 19.11
C LYS A 84 13.85 -25.72 20.54
N ASN A 85 13.29 -25.06 21.54
CA ASN A 85 13.52 -25.42 22.94
C ASN A 85 12.95 -26.80 23.29
N GLU A 86 11.78 -27.15 22.76
CA GLU A 86 11.17 -28.48 22.89
C GLU A 86 12.04 -29.57 22.27
N LEU A 87 12.63 -29.32 21.09
CA LEU A 87 13.56 -30.25 20.44
C LEU A 87 14.88 -30.40 21.21
N ILE A 88 15.42 -29.32 21.79
CA ILE A 88 16.60 -29.40 22.66
C ILE A 88 16.31 -30.34 23.85
N ALA A 89 15.13 -30.22 24.45
CA ALA A 89 14.71 -31.12 25.53
C ALA A 89 14.48 -32.55 25.05
N LEU A 90 13.89 -32.75 23.87
CA LEU A 90 13.65 -34.07 23.27
C LEU A 90 14.95 -34.83 22.98
N PHE A 91 15.98 -34.13 22.50
CA PHE A 91 17.28 -34.71 22.16
C PHE A 91 18.29 -34.62 23.31
N SER A 92 17.87 -34.37 24.55
CA SER A 92 18.80 -34.22 25.68
C SER A 92 19.74 -35.42 25.89
N SER A 93 19.31 -36.61 25.45
CA SER A 93 20.08 -37.86 25.53
C SER A 93 21.03 -38.09 24.34
N ASP A 94 20.88 -37.32 23.26
CA ASP A 94 21.74 -37.36 22.06
C ASP A 94 22.45 -36.01 21.88
N THR A 95 23.71 -35.95 22.31
CA THR A 95 24.50 -34.72 22.29
C THR A 95 24.69 -34.17 20.87
N ASN A 96 24.79 -35.03 19.86
CA ASN A 96 25.03 -34.60 18.47
C ASN A 96 23.78 -33.94 17.88
N GLU A 97 22.62 -34.58 18.02
CA GLU A 97 21.35 -33.99 17.54
C GLU A 97 20.94 -32.76 18.37
N MET A 98 21.18 -32.75 19.69
CA MET A 98 20.95 -31.57 20.51
C MET A 98 21.81 -30.38 20.06
N MET A 99 23.11 -30.59 19.82
CA MET A 99 24.01 -29.53 19.36
C MET A 99 23.59 -28.97 17.99
N LYS A 100 23.17 -29.85 17.08
CA LYS A 100 22.65 -29.47 15.75
C LYS A 100 21.40 -28.59 15.85
N VAL A 101 20.47 -28.92 16.75
CA VAL A 101 19.30 -28.08 17.04
C VAL A 101 19.70 -26.76 17.67
N PHE A 102 20.65 -26.77 18.63
CA PHE A 102 21.10 -25.58 19.34
C PHE A 102 21.74 -24.52 18.42
N ILE A 103 22.60 -24.93 17.49
CA ILE A 103 23.26 -24.00 16.54
C ILE A 103 22.31 -23.52 15.43
N THR A 104 21.23 -24.26 15.15
CA THR A 104 20.27 -23.92 14.10
C THR A 104 19.42 -22.72 14.49
N LYS A 105 19.28 -21.75 13.59
CA LYS A 105 18.46 -20.56 13.83
C LYS A 105 16.98 -20.96 13.90
N PRO A 106 16.15 -20.33 14.74
CA PRO A 106 14.74 -20.70 14.88
C PRO A 106 13.97 -20.73 13.55
N LYS A 107 14.23 -19.77 12.66
CA LYS A 107 13.60 -19.72 11.33
C LYS A 107 13.87 -20.96 10.45
N ASP A 108 14.95 -21.68 10.72
CA ASP A 108 15.43 -22.82 9.94
C ASP A 108 15.17 -24.15 10.67
N ILE A 109 14.60 -24.12 11.88
CA ILE A 109 14.43 -25.30 12.74
C ILE A 109 13.46 -26.34 12.18
N TYR A 110 12.57 -25.92 11.27
CA TYR A 110 11.50 -26.75 10.74
C TYR A 110 12.02 -28.02 10.03
N SER A 111 13.22 -27.95 9.44
CA SER A 111 13.86 -29.11 8.79
C SER A 111 14.33 -30.18 9.77
N LEU A 112 14.52 -29.83 11.04
CA LEU A 112 14.96 -30.74 12.10
C LEU A 112 13.79 -31.32 12.91
N ILE A 113 12.55 -30.92 12.61
CA ILE A 113 11.36 -31.46 13.26
C ILE A 113 11.10 -32.88 12.75
N PRO A 114 10.91 -33.89 13.62
CA PRO A 114 10.47 -35.22 13.22
C PRO A 114 9.16 -35.19 12.43
N ASP A 115 9.05 -35.99 11.38
CA ASP A 115 7.86 -35.99 10.50
C ASP A 115 6.54 -36.28 11.24
N THR A 116 6.61 -37.06 12.33
CA THR A 116 5.47 -37.34 13.20
C THR A 116 4.93 -36.12 13.93
N LEU A 117 5.78 -35.12 14.21
CA LEU A 117 5.42 -33.90 14.94
C LEU A 117 5.05 -32.74 14.02
N LYS A 118 5.46 -32.76 12.74
CA LYS A 118 5.18 -31.68 11.78
C LYS A 118 3.70 -31.28 11.71
N PRO A 119 2.72 -32.21 11.59
CA PRO A 119 1.30 -31.83 11.54
C PRO A 119 0.84 -31.05 12.78
N LEU A 120 1.32 -31.43 13.97
CA LEU A 120 0.98 -30.74 15.22
C LEU A 120 1.60 -29.32 15.24
N ILE A 121 2.85 -29.19 14.79
CA ILE A 121 3.52 -27.89 14.70
C ILE A 121 2.88 -26.99 13.64
N ASP A 122 2.44 -27.53 12.50
CA ASP A 122 1.73 -26.78 11.47
C ASP A 122 0.43 -26.17 11.99
N VAL A 123 -0.33 -26.93 12.80
CA VAL A 123 -1.53 -26.42 13.47
C VAL A 123 -1.17 -25.28 14.44
N ARG A 124 -0.09 -25.43 15.24
CA ARG A 124 0.39 -24.37 16.16
C ARG A 124 0.81 -23.11 15.41
N ILE A 125 1.54 -23.26 14.29
CA ILE A 125 1.95 -22.14 13.44
C ILE A 125 0.72 -21.44 12.89
N LYS A 126 -0.24 -22.19 12.34
CA LYS A 126 -1.47 -21.63 11.76
C LYS A 126 -2.29 -20.88 12.81
N ASP A 127 -2.51 -21.47 13.98
CA ASP A 127 -3.23 -20.83 15.09
C ASP A 127 -2.53 -19.53 15.55
N ALA A 128 -1.20 -19.53 15.63
CA ALA A 128 -0.43 -18.34 15.96
C ALA A 128 -0.51 -17.26 14.87
N GLU A 129 -0.47 -17.64 13.59
CA GLU A 129 -0.62 -16.72 12.45
C GLU A 129 -2.03 -16.13 12.36
N ASP A 130 -3.07 -16.90 12.72
CA ASP A 130 -4.46 -16.44 12.70
C ASP A 130 -4.76 -15.51 13.88
N LYS A 131 -4.11 -15.72 15.03
CA LYS A 131 -4.14 -14.81 16.19
C LYS A 131 -3.25 -13.58 16.04
N ALA A 132 -2.38 -13.53 15.02
CA ALA A 132 -1.45 -12.43 14.85
C ALA A 132 -2.20 -11.10 14.61
N PRO A 133 -1.81 -9.99 15.27
CA PRO A 133 -2.54 -8.75 15.17
C PRO A 133 -2.54 -8.21 13.74
N VAL A 134 -3.72 -7.86 13.24
CA VAL A 134 -3.88 -7.20 11.95
C VAL A 134 -3.49 -5.74 12.09
N LYS A 135 -2.56 -5.28 11.24
CA LYS A 135 -2.19 -3.86 11.24
C LYS A 135 -3.17 -3.10 10.37
N TYR A 136 -3.87 -2.13 10.94
CA TYR A 136 -4.81 -1.29 10.19
C TYR A 136 -4.18 0.03 9.80
N ARG A 137 -4.68 0.59 8.69
CA ARG A 137 -4.42 1.97 8.29
C ARG A 137 -5.75 2.68 8.07
N VAL A 138 -5.82 3.90 8.57
CA VAL A 138 -6.97 4.80 8.39
C VAL A 138 -6.52 5.99 7.55
N ALA A 139 -7.33 6.38 6.57
CA ALA A 139 -7.10 7.58 5.79
C ALA A 139 -8.37 8.42 5.69
N LYS A 140 -8.23 9.74 5.68
CA LYS A 140 -9.32 10.68 5.42
C LYS A 140 -9.58 10.77 3.91
N ILE A 141 -10.83 11.05 3.55
CA ILE A 141 -11.29 11.16 2.17
C ILE A 141 -12.02 12.49 1.99
N GLY A 142 -11.84 13.13 0.84
CA GLY A 142 -12.55 14.35 0.49
C GLY A 142 -14.05 14.12 0.33
N LEU A 143 -14.87 15.08 0.75
CA LEU A 143 -16.33 15.00 0.60
C LEU A 143 -16.78 14.72 -0.85
N PRO A 144 -16.21 15.37 -1.90
CA PRO A 144 -16.59 15.06 -3.28
C PRO A 144 -16.31 13.62 -3.70
N THR A 145 -15.34 12.96 -3.07
CA THR A 145 -14.98 11.56 -3.34
C THR A 145 -15.93 10.62 -2.61
N ILE A 146 -16.31 10.94 -1.37
CA ILE A 146 -17.36 10.23 -0.61
C ILE A 146 -18.69 10.24 -1.38
N THR A 147 -19.13 11.39 -1.88
CA THR A 147 -20.38 11.48 -2.66
C THR A 147 -20.35 10.57 -3.89
N LYS A 148 -19.21 10.46 -4.57
CA LYS A 148 -19.03 9.55 -5.72
C LYS A 148 -19.08 8.08 -5.31
N ILE A 149 -18.49 7.72 -4.18
CA ILE A 149 -18.53 6.35 -3.64
C ILE A 149 -19.98 5.95 -3.34
N GLN A 150 -20.72 6.81 -2.63
CA GLN A 150 -22.13 6.55 -2.31
C GLN A 150 -23.01 6.48 -3.56
N ALA A 151 -22.79 7.35 -4.54
CA ALA A 151 -23.50 7.29 -5.81
C ALA A 151 -23.21 6.00 -6.57
N ARG A 152 -21.95 5.52 -6.55
CA ARG A 152 -21.55 4.24 -7.13
C ARG A 152 -22.22 3.06 -6.42
N GLN A 153 -22.24 3.07 -5.08
CA GLN A 153 -22.89 2.05 -4.27
C GLN A 153 -24.38 1.91 -4.60
N ARG A 154 -25.10 3.04 -4.65
CA ARG A 154 -26.53 3.04 -5.02
C ARG A 154 -26.77 2.48 -6.43
N LYS A 155 -25.85 2.75 -7.36
CA LYS A 155 -25.97 2.34 -8.76
C LYS A 155 -25.70 0.84 -8.96
N TYR A 156 -24.78 0.25 -8.21
CA TYR A 156 -24.23 -1.08 -8.50
C TYR A 156 -24.41 -2.13 -7.40
N SER A 157 -25.13 -1.81 -6.32
CA SER A 157 -25.34 -2.70 -5.16
C SER A 157 -25.82 -4.13 -5.49
N LYS A 158 -26.50 -4.33 -6.62
CA LYS A 158 -27.00 -5.63 -7.06
C LYS A 158 -25.94 -6.53 -7.73
N ILE A 159 -24.84 -5.95 -8.22
CA ILE A 159 -23.88 -6.67 -9.06
C ILE A 159 -22.44 -6.55 -8.58
N ASP A 160 -22.15 -5.69 -7.61
CA ASP A 160 -20.79 -5.38 -7.16
C ASP A 160 -20.29 -6.26 -6.01
N ASN A 161 -21.16 -7.08 -5.41
CA ASN A 161 -20.86 -7.96 -4.27
C ASN A 161 -20.16 -7.21 -3.12
N GLY A 162 -20.52 -5.95 -2.89
CA GLY A 162 -19.92 -5.11 -1.84
C GLY A 162 -18.53 -4.55 -2.19
N GLN A 163 -17.96 -4.90 -3.34
CA GLN A 163 -16.65 -4.43 -3.79
C GLN A 163 -16.77 -3.11 -4.56
N LEU A 164 -16.05 -2.08 -4.15
CA LEU A 164 -16.10 -0.76 -4.76
C LEU A 164 -15.67 -0.78 -6.24
N PHE A 165 -14.70 -1.63 -6.55
CA PHE A 165 -14.09 -1.77 -7.88
C PHE A 165 -14.29 -3.15 -8.50
N SER A 166 -15.46 -3.78 -8.25
CA SER A 166 -15.82 -5.00 -8.96
C SER A 166 -15.80 -4.80 -10.48
N ARG A 167 -15.22 -5.74 -11.23
CA ARG A 167 -15.18 -5.65 -12.70
C ARG A 167 -16.57 -5.69 -13.32
N SER A 168 -17.56 -6.30 -12.65
CA SER A 168 -18.95 -6.34 -13.09
C SER A 168 -19.57 -4.94 -13.25
N THR A 169 -18.97 -3.92 -12.64
CA THR A 169 -19.44 -2.53 -12.67
C THR A 169 -18.79 -1.68 -13.76
N LEU A 170 -17.85 -2.25 -14.53
CA LEU A 170 -17.17 -1.56 -15.63
C LEU A 170 -18.04 -1.50 -16.89
N SER A 171 -17.80 -0.48 -17.72
CA SER A 171 -18.38 -0.32 -19.06
C SER A 171 -17.93 -1.39 -20.05
N SER A 172 -16.71 -1.92 -19.92
CA SER A 172 -16.16 -2.94 -20.82
C SER A 172 -16.85 -4.31 -20.65
N ASN A 173 -17.49 -4.82 -21.70
CA ASN A 173 -18.12 -6.14 -21.71
C ASN A 173 -17.14 -7.28 -21.40
N ARG A 174 -15.92 -7.21 -21.96
CA ARG A 174 -14.87 -8.21 -21.68
C ARG A 174 -14.53 -8.25 -20.20
N ALA A 175 -14.41 -7.08 -19.56
CA ALA A 175 -14.06 -7.01 -18.14
C ALA A 175 -15.24 -7.44 -17.26
N ARG A 176 -16.47 -7.05 -17.60
CA ARG A 176 -17.68 -7.31 -16.82
C ARG A 176 -17.93 -8.79 -16.53
N ASN A 177 -17.60 -9.65 -17.49
CA ASN A 177 -17.83 -11.09 -17.40
C ASN A 177 -16.73 -11.84 -16.65
N ILE A 178 -15.72 -11.13 -16.13
CA ILE A 178 -14.62 -11.72 -15.37
C ILE A 178 -14.84 -11.40 -13.89
N ALA A 179 -14.89 -12.42 -13.04
CA ALA A 179 -15.06 -12.26 -11.61
C ALA A 179 -13.92 -11.44 -10.97
N GLY A 180 -14.22 -10.83 -9.82
CA GLY A 180 -13.27 -10.08 -8.99
C GLY A 180 -13.14 -8.59 -9.35
N VAL A 181 -12.10 -7.96 -8.82
CA VAL A 181 -11.90 -6.50 -8.87
C VAL A 181 -10.96 -6.04 -9.99
N ILE A 182 -10.99 -4.76 -10.33
CA ILE A 182 -10.05 -4.14 -11.29
C ILE A 182 -8.60 -4.54 -10.94
N SER A 183 -7.85 -5.05 -11.91
CA SER A 183 -6.47 -5.47 -11.66
C SER A 183 -5.51 -4.29 -11.60
N ARG A 184 -4.39 -4.47 -10.88
CA ARG A 184 -3.27 -3.52 -10.90
C ARG A 184 -2.76 -3.25 -12.32
N GLN A 185 -2.73 -4.28 -13.16
CA GLN A 185 -2.28 -4.19 -14.55
C GLN A 185 -3.23 -3.31 -15.38
N ALA A 186 -4.54 -3.41 -15.17
CA ALA A 186 -5.52 -2.54 -15.81
C ALA A 186 -5.31 -1.07 -15.39
N CYS A 187 -5.11 -0.82 -14.09
CA CYS A 187 -4.77 0.51 -13.59
C CYS A 187 -3.46 1.03 -14.19
N TYR A 188 -2.43 0.18 -14.31
CA TYR A 188 -1.16 0.55 -14.92
C TYR A 188 -1.34 1.00 -16.37
N LYS A 189 -2.11 0.24 -17.17
CA LYS A 189 -2.40 0.58 -18.58
C LYS A 189 -3.11 1.93 -18.74
N VAL A 190 -3.97 2.30 -17.79
CA VAL A 190 -4.65 3.59 -17.80
C VAL A 190 -3.69 4.70 -17.36
N PHE A 191 -3.05 4.55 -16.20
CA PHE A 191 -2.22 5.60 -15.62
C PHE A 191 -0.91 5.83 -16.39
N SER A 192 -0.37 4.83 -17.09
CA SER A 192 0.82 5.02 -17.91
C SER A 192 0.60 6.01 -19.05
N GLN A 193 -0.63 6.12 -19.58
CA GLN A 193 -0.99 7.09 -20.63
C GLN A 193 -0.88 8.54 -20.17
N LEU A 194 -0.93 8.77 -18.85
CA LEU A 194 -0.67 10.11 -18.33
C LEU A 194 0.78 10.57 -18.59
N THR A 195 1.72 9.65 -18.79
CA THR A 195 3.12 10.03 -19.09
C THR A 195 3.20 10.86 -20.36
N GLU A 196 2.57 10.40 -21.43
CA GLU A 196 2.52 11.11 -22.73
C GLU A 196 1.71 12.40 -22.60
N PHE A 197 0.56 12.34 -21.92
CA PHE A 197 -0.26 13.52 -21.67
C PHE A 197 0.53 14.62 -20.93
N MET A 198 1.27 14.27 -19.89
CA MET A 198 2.07 15.22 -19.11
C MET A 198 3.20 15.86 -19.93
N ALA A 199 3.78 15.11 -20.87
CA ALA A 199 4.80 15.64 -21.77
C ALA A 199 4.23 16.79 -22.63
N THR A 200 2.95 16.73 -23.02
CA THR A 200 2.28 17.83 -23.75
C THR A 200 2.09 19.09 -22.91
N LEU A 201 2.14 18.96 -21.57
CA LEU A 201 2.11 20.07 -20.61
C LEU A 201 3.52 20.57 -20.24
N GLY A 202 4.56 20.12 -20.95
CA GLY A 202 5.95 20.48 -20.66
C GLY A 202 6.55 19.76 -19.45
N THR A 203 5.86 18.75 -18.89
CA THR A 203 6.35 18.01 -17.71
C THR A 203 6.80 16.61 -18.11
N LYS A 204 8.09 16.35 -18.07
CA LYS A 204 8.68 15.02 -18.35
C LYS A 204 8.65 14.15 -17.09
N VAL A 205 7.49 13.61 -16.76
CA VAL A 205 7.31 12.70 -15.61
C VAL A 205 6.76 11.35 -16.05
N LYS A 206 7.42 10.26 -15.62
CA LYS A 206 6.88 8.91 -15.80
C LYS A 206 5.82 8.61 -14.76
N ILE A 207 4.61 8.29 -15.21
CA ILE A 207 3.47 7.99 -14.33
C ILE A 207 3.14 6.50 -14.37
N ALA A 208 2.93 5.93 -13.18
CA ALA A 208 2.41 4.58 -12.99
C ALA A 208 1.57 4.52 -11.71
N CYS A 209 1.09 3.32 -11.34
CA CYS A 209 0.27 3.13 -10.14
C CYS A 209 0.93 3.65 -8.84
N HIS A 210 2.26 3.59 -8.73
CA HIS A 210 2.95 4.12 -7.56
C HIS A 210 3.02 5.66 -7.52
N SER A 211 2.82 6.32 -8.66
CA SER A 211 2.81 7.79 -8.72
C SER A 211 1.68 8.39 -7.89
N LEU A 212 0.51 7.74 -7.79
CA LEU A 212 -0.60 8.24 -6.96
C LEU A 212 -0.17 8.40 -5.50
N ARG A 213 0.53 7.39 -4.97
CA ARG A 213 1.05 7.41 -3.60
C ARG A 213 2.20 8.41 -3.43
N LYS A 214 3.04 8.60 -4.45
CA LYS A 214 4.09 9.63 -4.43
C LYS A 214 3.49 11.04 -4.45
N ILE A 215 2.46 11.27 -5.26
CA ILE A 215 1.69 12.53 -5.29
C ILE A 215 1.14 12.82 -3.90
N PHE A 216 0.42 11.87 -3.29
CA PHE A 216 -0.06 12.03 -1.92
C PHE A 216 1.08 12.38 -0.95
N ALA A 217 2.20 11.64 -1.02
CA ALA A 217 3.32 11.84 -0.11
C ALA A 217 3.95 13.24 -0.23
N ARG A 218 4.22 13.68 -1.47
CA ARG A 218 4.81 14.99 -1.76
C ARG A 218 3.90 16.12 -1.29
N HIS A 219 2.60 16.04 -1.59
CA HIS A 219 1.66 17.09 -1.20
C HIS A 219 1.36 17.10 0.30
N LEU A 220 1.35 15.94 0.96
CA LEU A 220 1.27 15.86 2.42
C LEU A 220 2.52 16.48 3.08
N TYR A 221 3.71 16.16 2.58
CA TYR A 221 4.97 16.74 3.09
C TYR A 221 4.93 18.27 3.05
N VAL A 222 4.68 18.85 1.87
CA VAL A 222 4.64 20.32 1.70
C VAL A 222 3.54 20.95 2.53
N SER A 223 2.31 20.41 2.50
CA SER A 223 1.18 20.97 3.26
C SER A 223 1.32 20.87 4.78
N SER A 224 2.15 19.95 5.27
CA SER A 224 2.45 19.78 6.70
C SER A 224 3.59 20.67 7.22
N GLY A 225 4.10 21.59 6.39
CA GLY A 225 5.30 22.35 6.72
C GLY A 225 6.56 21.49 6.67
N ASN A 226 6.67 20.60 5.69
CA ASN A 226 7.84 19.74 5.46
C ASN A 226 8.13 18.74 6.59
N ASN A 227 7.09 18.23 7.27
CA ASN A 227 7.24 17.31 8.38
C ASN A 227 7.43 15.84 7.92
N ILE A 228 8.69 15.41 7.82
CA ILE A 228 9.05 14.05 7.40
C ILE A 228 8.57 12.97 8.38
N GLY A 229 8.60 13.24 9.69
CA GLY A 229 8.16 12.29 10.72
C GLY A 229 6.66 12.00 10.65
N LEU A 230 5.86 13.05 10.40
CA LEU A 230 4.43 12.90 10.13
C LEU A 230 4.20 12.07 8.87
N LEU A 231 4.90 12.38 7.78
CA LEU A 231 4.78 11.63 6.53
C LEU A 231 5.11 10.14 6.74
N MET A 232 6.18 9.83 7.48
CA MET A 232 6.58 8.46 7.80
C MET A 232 5.48 7.72 8.57
N LYS A 233 4.91 8.34 9.61
CA LYS A 233 3.79 7.77 10.38
C LYS A 233 2.58 7.51 9.48
N VAL A 234 2.23 8.47 8.63
CA VAL A 234 1.07 8.36 7.74
C VAL A 234 1.28 7.27 6.68
N LEU A 235 2.47 7.15 6.09
CA LEU A 235 2.78 6.13 5.08
C LEU A 235 3.14 4.76 5.66
N GLY A 236 3.45 4.69 6.96
CA GLY A 236 3.95 3.48 7.60
C GLY A 236 5.36 3.09 7.13
N HIS A 237 6.22 4.08 6.89
CA HIS A 237 7.62 3.88 6.52
C HIS A 237 8.49 3.75 7.77
N SER A 238 9.41 2.79 7.77
CA SER A 238 10.32 2.54 8.89
C SER A 238 11.60 3.36 8.85
N SER A 239 11.85 4.09 7.75
CA SER A 239 12.97 5.02 7.64
C SER A 239 12.63 6.23 6.77
N GLU A 240 13.33 7.33 7.05
CA GLU A 240 13.27 8.61 6.37
C GLU A 240 13.62 8.42 4.89
N GLN A 241 14.66 7.64 4.61
CA GLN A 241 15.12 7.34 3.26
C GLN A 241 14.02 6.73 2.39
N MET A 242 13.12 5.92 2.96
CA MET A 242 11.96 5.41 2.23
C MET A 242 11.01 6.56 1.87
N SER A 243 10.74 7.49 2.78
CA SER A 243 9.87 8.64 2.53
C SER A 243 10.47 9.66 1.56
N LEU A 244 11.78 9.92 1.64
CA LEU A 244 12.51 10.79 0.71
C LEU A 244 12.33 10.33 -0.75
N LYS A 245 12.41 9.02 -1.00
CA LYS A 245 12.13 8.43 -2.33
C LYS A 245 10.70 8.67 -2.83
N TYR A 246 9.74 8.89 -1.95
CA TYR A 246 8.33 9.12 -2.32
C TYR A 246 8.02 10.59 -2.59
N ILE A 247 8.67 11.52 -1.90
CA ILE A 247 8.48 12.96 -2.12
C ILE A 247 9.25 13.48 -3.35
N GLY A 248 10.35 12.83 -3.73
CA GLY A 248 11.09 13.17 -4.93
C GLY A 248 11.56 14.63 -4.94
N ILE A 249 12.21 15.06 -3.87
CA ILE A 249 12.96 16.33 -3.85
C ILE A 249 14.04 16.21 -4.92
N ASN A 250 14.13 17.21 -5.80
CA ASN A 250 15.15 17.28 -6.83
C ASN A 250 16.24 18.28 -6.45
N GLN A 251 17.32 18.29 -7.22
CA GLN A 251 18.46 19.17 -6.96
C GLN A 251 18.09 20.65 -7.03
N ASP A 252 17.17 21.05 -7.91
CA ASP A 252 16.75 22.45 -8.03
C ASP A 252 16.07 22.93 -6.74
N GLU A 253 15.23 22.10 -6.12
CA GLU A 253 14.62 22.39 -4.82
C GLU A 253 15.66 22.44 -3.68
N GLU A 254 16.72 21.64 -3.75
CA GLU A 254 17.81 21.70 -2.78
C GLU A 254 18.56 23.03 -2.88
N LEU A 255 18.86 23.48 -4.10
CA LEU A 255 19.52 24.76 -4.36
C LEU A 255 18.63 25.95 -3.93
N GLU A 256 17.35 25.92 -4.29
CA GLU A 256 16.39 26.95 -3.88
C GLU A 256 16.26 27.03 -2.34
N ALA A 257 16.30 25.89 -1.64
CA ALA A 257 16.31 25.88 -0.19
C ALA A 257 17.58 26.52 0.40
N ILE A 258 18.74 26.29 -0.23
CA ILE A 258 20.01 26.93 0.16
C ILE A 258 19.92 28.44 -0.07
N ASP A 259 19.43 28.90 -1.22
CA ASP A 259 19.28 30.32 -1.53
C ASP A 259 18.36 31.04 -0.52
N ASN A 260 17.23 30.41 -0.18
CA ASN A 260 16.33 30.94 0.85
C ASN A 260 16.99 31.04 2.23
N MET A 261 17.79 30.05 2.60
CA MET A 261 18.55 30.08 3.86
C MET A 261 19.61 31.18 3.84
N LEU A 262 20.36 31.34 2.74
CA LEU A 262 21.34 32.41 2.59
C LEU A 262 20.68 33.79 2.70
N ASN A 263 19.52 33.99 2.08
CA ASN A 263 18.76 35.23 2.18
C ASN A 263 18.28 35.50 3.61
N TYR A 264 17.82 34.48 4.33
CA TYR A 264 17.41 34.61 5.74
C TYR A 264 18.57 35.01 6.66
N MET A 265 19.77 34.45 6.45
CA MET A 265 20.95 34.78 7.25
C MET A 265 21.46 36.21 7.02
N ASN A 266 21.11 36.82 5.88
CA ASN A 266 21.54 38.15 5.47
C ASN A 266 20.46 39.24 5.68
N ALA A 267 19.28 38.86 6.20
CA ALA A 267 18.17 39.76 6.53
C ALA A 267 18.23 40.19 8.00
#